data_AF-A0A938KP20-F1
#
_entry.id   AF-A0A938KP20-F1
#
_cell.length_a   1.000
_cell.length_b   1.000
_cell.length_c   1.000
_cell.angle_alpha   90.00
_cell.angle_beta   90.00
_cell.angle_gamma   90.00
#
_symmetry.space_group_name_H-M   'P 1'
#
loop_
_entity.id
_entity.type
_entity.pdbx_description
1 polymer ?
#
loop_
_entity_poly.entity_id
_entity_poly.type
_entity_poly.pdbx_seq_one_letter_code
_entity_poly.pdbx_strand_id
1 'polypeptide(L)'
;MSKRPIVILHGWSDTSASFTALRNYVASLDLGTPVVINLADYVSMDDAVRFDDLVAGMQRAWLKVGLPLAPRAVDAIVHSTGGLVIRDWLDTHFAPDASPVHRLLMLAPANFGSHLAHKGHSFIGRVVKGFKSDKPFQTGLRLLKGLELASPYTWQLALRDRFGSANRFEPGRVLCTVLVGNVGYSGIAAAANEDGSDGTVRASTANLNCARLSIDFSSDPLNPVVSAVRRSGGRTAFRILDGDNHSTAAMKDRGPKDSDGRRLIAGALRVTDAAFDAWCDACEGETLAITARAEQQDDHERVGYQNTVVRVVDDAGAS
;
A
#
# COMPACT_ATOMS: atom_id res chain seq x y z
N MET A 1 19.15 -5.05 23.57
CA MET A 1 17.73 -4.75 23.22
C MET A 1 17.12 -6.03 22.69
N SER A 2 15.92 -6.43 23.13
CA SER A 2 15.24 -7.58 22.53
C SER A 2 14.89 -7.27 21.07
N LYS A 3 14.96 -8.28 20.21
CA LYS A 3 14.57 -8.15 18.80
C LYS A 3 13.05 -7.98 18.74
N ARG A 4 12.56 -7.06 17.90
CA ARG A 4 11.12 -6.84 17.71
C ARG A 4 10.55 -7.98 16.86
N PRO A 5 9.33 -8.48 17.11
CA PRO A 5 8.67 -9.36 16.16
C PRO A 5 8.46 -8.62 14.84
N ILE A 6 8.52 -9.36 13.73
CA ILE A 6 8.29 -8.82 12.39
C ILE A 6 7.00 -9.43 11.85
N VAL A 7 5.94 -8.64 11.78
CA VAL A 7 4.64 -9.08 11.30
C VAL A 7 4.61 -9.02 9.78
N ILE A 8 4.23 -10.11 9.11
CA ILE A 8 3.97 -10.14 7.68
C ILE A 8 2.47 -10.27 7.46
N LEU A 9 1.87 -9.26 6.83
CA LEU A 9 0.46 -9.23 6.45
C LEU A 9 0.34 -9.35 4.93
N HIS A 10 -0.29 -10.41 4.46
CA HIS A 10 -0.50 -10.63 3.03
C HIS A 10 -1.66 -9.77 2.49
N GLY A 11 -1.74 -9.69 1.16
CA GLY A 11 -2.83 -9.03 0.45
C GLY A 11 -4.05 -9.96 0.23
N TRP A 12 -5.10 -9.40 -0.33
CA TRP A 12 -6.35 -10.07 -0.65
C TRP A 12 -6.14 -11.33 -1.53
N SER A 13 -6.88 -12.42 -1.25
CA SER A 13 -6.84 -13.70 -1.98
C SER A 13 -5.49 -14.44 -1.98
N ASP A 14 -4.59 -14.10 -1.06
CA ASP A 14 -3.29 -14.76 -0.97
C ASP A 14 -3.23 -15.81 0.14
N THR A 15 -2.29 -16.73 0.06
CA THR A 15 -2.06 -17.74 1.11
C THR A 15 -0.71 -17.52 1.78
N SER A 16 -0.58 -17.99 3.03
CA SER A 16 0.69 -17.92 3.78
C SER A 16 1.87 -18.57 3.03
N ALA A 17 1.60 -19.53 2.15
CA ALA A 17 2.59 -20.20 1.31
C ALA A 17 3.31 -19.22 0.36
N SER A 18 2.60 -18.22 -0.18
CA SER A 18 3.14 -17.25 -1.13
C SER A 18 4.21 -16.33 -0.54
N PHE A 19 4.27 -16.20 0.78
CA PHE A 19 5.25 -15.35 1.48
C PHE A 19 6.45 -16.12 2.04
N THR A 20 6.60 -17.41 1.70
CA THR A 20 7.71 -18.23 2.20
C THR A 20 9.07 -17.62 1.86
N ALA A 21 9.27 -17.11 0.64
CA ALA A 21 10.52 -16.49 0.23
C ALA A 21 10.80 -15.19 1.01
N LEU A 22 9.79 -14.33 1.20
CA LEU A 22 9.90 -13.13 2.02
C LEU A 22 10.24 -13.49 3.47
N ARG A 23 9.51 -14.43 4.07
CA ARG A 23 9.72 -14.88 5.45
C ARG A 23 11.13 -15.42 5.65
N ASN A 24 11.61 -16.26 4.74
CA ASN A 24 12.95 -16.85 4.82
C ASN A 24 14.03 -15.77 4.68
N TYR A 25 13.83 -14.79 3.79
CA TYR A 25 14.75 -13.66 3.66
C TYR A 25 14.76 -12.81 4.93
N VAL A 26 13.60 -12.45 5.49
CA VAL A 26 13.52 -11.67 6.73
C VAL A 26 14.15 -12.42 7.90
N ALA A 27 13.93 -13.74 7.99
CA ALA A 27 14.57 -14.58 9.00
C ALA A 27 16.11 -14.56 8.87
N SER A 28 16.66 -14.47 7.65
CA SER A 28 18.11 -14.39 7.45
C SER A 28 18.72 -13.01 7.77
N LEU A 29 17.90 -11.97 7.94
CA LEU A 29 18.38 -10.63 8.32
C LEU A 29 18.74 -10.50 9.81
N ASP A 30 18.36 -11.50 10.62
CA ASP A 30 18.57 -11.55 12.08
C ASP A 30 17.99 -10.35 12.85
N LEU A 31 16.90 -9.76 12.32
CA LEU A 31 16.26 -8.56 12.89
C LEU A 31 15.17 -8.85 13.91
N GLY A 32 14.67 -10.08 13.93
CA GLY A 32 13.58 -10.53 14.79
C GLY A 32 12.86 -11.75 14.25
N THR A 33 11.97 -12.31 15.05
CA THR A 33 11.18 -13.49 14.66
C THR A 33 10.06 -13.07 13.71
N PRO A 34 10.02 -13.58 12.47
CA PRO A 34 8.92 -13.32 11.57
C PRO A 34 7.64 -14.02 12.07
N VAL A 35 6.55 -13.28 12.14
CA VAL A 35 5.21 -13.74 12.50
C VAL A 35 4.30 -13.44 11.32
N VAL A 36 3.66 -14.47 10.75
CA VAL A 36 2.74 -14.29 9.63
C VAL A 36 1.33 -14.16 10.18
N ILE A 37 0.66 -13.04 9.90
CA ILE A 37 -0.77 -12.89 10.13
C ILE A 37 -1.48 -13.16 8.81
N ASN A 38 -2.27 -14.23 8.76
CA ASN A 38 -3.09 -14.56 7.60
C ASN A 38 -4.57 -14.20 7.82
N LEU A 39 -5.02 -13.09 7.21
CA LEU A 39 -6.42 -12.66 7.17
C LEU A 39 -7.21 -13.27 5.99
N ALA A 40 -6.54 -13.72 4.93
CA ALA A 40 -7.20 -14.23 3.71
C ALA A 40 -7.58 -15.71 3.81
N ASP A 41 -6.89 -16.51 4.63
CA ASP A 41 -7.30 -17.88 4.96
C ASP A 41 -8.69 -17.91 5.64
N TYR A 42 -9.21 -16.76 6.08
CA TYR A 42 -10.48 -16.69 6.78
C TYR A 42 -11.67 -16.26 5.89
N VAL A 43 -11.67 -15.15 5.16
CA VAL A 43 -12.94 -14.70 4.52
C VAL A 43 -12.81 -13.72 3.34
N SER A 44 -11.63 -13.41 2.79
CA SER A 44 -11.53 -12.23 1.90
C SER A 44 -12.31 -12.34 0.59
N MET A 45 -12.62 -13.55 0.12
CA MET A 45 -13.35 -13.74 -1.15
C MET A 45 -14.86 -13.78 -0.99
N ASP A 46 -15.41 -13.71 0.22
CA ASP A 46 -16.86 -13.60 0.42
C ASP A 46 -17.33 -12.18 0.09
N ASP A 47 -18.30 -12.06 -0.81
CA ASP A 47 -18.81 -10.77 -1.28
C ASP A 47 -19.47 -9.93 -0.16
N ALA A 48 -19.83 -10.53 0.98
CA ALA A 48 -20.38 -9.81 2.13
C ALA A 48 -19.31 -9.02 2.90
N VAL A 49 -18.05 -9.46 2.85
CA VAL A 49 -16.95 -8.94 3.66
C VAL A 49 -16.60 -7.50 3.29
N ARG A 50 -16.40 -6.68 4.32
CA ARG A 50 -16.03 -5.28 4.25
C ARG A 50 -14.62 -5.07 4.82
N PHE A 51 -14.05 -3.89 4.56
CA PHE A 51 -12.77 -3.52 5.17
C PHE A 51 -12.83 -3.52 6.70
N ASP A 52 -13.94 -3.09 7.30
CA ASP A 52 -14.16 -3.13 8.75
C ASP A 52 -14.01 -4.56 9.32
N ASP A 53 -14.49 -5.58 8.58
CA ASP A 53 -14.33 -6.98 8.98
C ASP A 53 -12.86 -7.42 8.94
N LEU A 54 -12.11 -6.94 7.94
CA LEU A 54 -10.67 -7.20 7.84
C LEU A 54 -9.89 -6.52 8.96
N VAL A 55 -10.25 -5.28 9.31
CA VAL A 55 -9.66 -4.54 10.43
C VAL A 55 -9.94 -5.23 11.77
N ALA A 56 -11.19 -5.64 12.01
CA ALA A 56 -11.55 -6.42 13.18
C ALA A 56 -10.86 -7.80 13.20
N GLY A 57 -10.71 -8.43 12.02
CA GLY A 57 -9.92 -9.65 11.83
C GLY A 57 -8.45 -9.46 12.22
N MET A 58 -7.83 -8.37 11.78
CA MET A 58 -6.46 -8.00 12.12
C MET A 58 -6.28 -7.85 13.62
N GLN A 59 -7.17 -7.12 14.30
CA GLN A 59 -7.12 -6.95 15.75
C GLN A 59 -7.21 -8.29 16.49
N ARG A 60 -8.16 -9.15 16.11
CA ARG A 60 -8.31 -10.48 16.72
C ARG A 60 -7.08 -11.35 16.50
N ALA A 61 -6.51 -11.35 15.30
CA ALA A 61 -5.32 -12.11 14.99
C ALA A 61 -4.09 -11.61 15.77
N TRP A 62 -3.91 -10.29 15.86
CA TRP A 62 -2.82 -9.66 16.62
C TRP A 62 -2.85 -10.07 18.09
N LEU A 63 -4.02 -10.00 18.72
CA LEU A 63 -4.22 -10.39 20.12
C LEU A 63 -4.05 -11.90 20.33
N LYS A 64 -4.60 -12.73 19.42
CA LYS A 64 -4.51 -14.20 19.51
C LYS A 64 -3.06 -14.70 19.47
N VAL A 65 -2.21 -14.05 18.69
CA VAL A 65 -0.78 -14.39 18.60
C VAL A 65 0.03 -13.80 19.78
N GLY A 66 -0.57 -12.91 20.58
CA GLY A 66 0.09 -12.28 21.72
C GLY A 66 1.12 -11.23 21.31
N LEU A 67 0.92 -10.57 20.16
CA LEU A 67 1.83 -9.53 19.70
C LEU A 67 1.74 -8.27 20.60
N PRO A 68 2.86 -7.60 20.88
CA PRO A 68 2.87 -6.40 21.72
C PRO A 68 1.96 -5.29 21.17
N LEU A 69 1.34 -4.55 22.09
CA LEU A 69 0.60 -3.32 21.79
C LEU A 69 1.34 -2.06 22.27
N ALA A 70 2.47 -2.23 22.94
CA ALA A 70 3.30 -1.11 23.38
C ALA A 70 3.78 -0.30 22.16
N PRO A 71 3.85 1.04 22.27
CA PRO A 71 4.26 1.88 21.15
C PRO A 71 5.61 1.42 20.57
N ARG A 72 5.67 1.34 19.24
CA ARG A 72 6.89 1.04 18.46
C ARG A 72 7.59 -0.26 18.88
N ALA A 73 6.82 -1.26 19.28
CA ALA A 73 7.30 -2.58 19.71
C ALA A 73 7.38 -3.62 18.58
N VAL A 74 6.78 -3.37 17.41
CA VAL A 74 6.67 -4.33 16.31
C VAL A 74 7.11 -3.71 15.00
N ASP A 75 7.81 -4.45 14.14
CA ASP A 75 8.03 -4.05 12.74
C ASP A 75 7.04 -4.81 11.85
N ALA A 76 6.53 -4.19 10.78
CA ALA A 76 5.49 -4.77 9.93
C ALA A 76 5.86 -4.69 8.45
N ILE A 77 5.58 -5.76 7.71
CA ILE A 77 5.66 -5.85 6.25
C ILE A 77 4.27 -6.18 5.74
N VAL A 78 3.74 -5.37 4.83
CA VAL A 78 2.42 -5.55 4.26
C VAL A 78 2.49 -5.58 2.74
N HIS A 79 1.59 -6.34 2.11
CA HIS A 79 1.51 -6.42 0.65
C HIS A 79 0.13 -6.00 0.14
N SER A 80 0.08 -5.26 -0.97
CA SER A 80 -1.17 -4.95 -1.69
C SER A 80 -2.23 -4.37 -0.75
N THR A 81 -3.42 -4.98 -0.68
CA THR A 81 -4.52 -4.54 0.20
C THR A 81 -4.18 -4.56 1.69
N GLY A 82 -3.15 -5.31 2.11
CA GLY A 82 -2.65 -5.29 3.49
C GLY A 82 -2.20 -3.89 3.92
N GLY A 83 -1.77 -3.04 2.96
CA GLY A 83 -1.47 -1.63 3.20
C GLY A 83 -2.68 -0.83 3.68
N LEU A 84 -3.86 -1.05 3.09
CA LEU A 84 -5.09 -0.40 3.52
C LEU A 84 -5.56 -0.92 4.88
N VAL A 85 -5.48 -2.23 5.11
CA VAL A 85 -5.93 -2.86 6.36
C VAL A 85 -5.08 -2.40 7.54
N ILE A 86 -3.74 -2.39 7.43
CA ILE A 86 -2.89 -1.93 8.53
C ILE A 86 -3.06 -0.44 8.81
N ARG A 87 -3.26 0.38 7.78
CA ARG A 87 -3.50 1.82 7.94
C ARG A 87 -4.80 2.07 8.71
N ASP A 88 -5.88 1.42 8.30
CA ASP A 88 -7.18 1.58 8.95
C ASP A 88 -7.22 0.96 10.36
N TRP A 89 -6.53 -0.16 10.56
CA TRP A 89 -6.37 -0.75 11.88
C TRP A 89 -5.58 0.16 12.84
N LEU A 90 -4.48 0.75 12.37
CA LEU A 90 -3.71 1.72 13.16
C LEU A 90 -4.55 2.95 13.50
N ASP A 91 -5.32 3.46 12.53
CA ASP A 91 -6.22 4.61 12.70
C ASP A 91 -7.35 4.33 13.70
N THR A 92 -7.96 3.15 13.60
CA THR A 92 -9.11 2.74 14.40
C THR A 92 -8.73 2.46 15.86
N HIS A 93 -7.56 1.88 16.13
CA HIS A 93 -7.23 1.35 17.44
C HIS A 93 -6.16 2.13 18.22
N PHE A 94 -5.40 3.02 17.58
CA PHE A 94 -4.28 3.70 18.24
C PHE A 94 -4.18 5.17 17.89
N ALA A 95 -3.94 6.00 18.90
CA ALA A 95 -3.45 7.35 18.68
C ALA A 95 -2.14 7.33 17.85
N PRO A 96 -1.85 8.36 17.04
CA PRO A 96 -0.67 8.37 16.18
C PRO A 96 0.67 8.08 16.88
N ASP A 97 0.84 8.59 18.10
CA ASP A 97 2.03 8.41 18.96
C ASP A 97 2.02 7.11 19.79
N ALA A 98 0.89 6.42 19.86
CA ALA A 98 0.72 5.14 20.56
C ALA A 98 0.75 3.91 19.62
N SER A 99 1.09 4.11 18.34
CA SER A 99 1.11 3.03 17.34
C SER A 99 2.08 1.91 17.76
N PRO A 100 1.65 0.64 17.80
CA PRO A 100 2.55 -0.48 18.16
C PRO A 100 3.59 -0.77 17.08
N VAL A 101 3.31 -0.35 15.84
CA VAL A 101 4.22 -0.48 14.70
C VAL A 101 5.31 0.59 14.78
N HIS A 102 6.56 0.17 14.67
CA HIS A 102 7.71 1.05 14.56
C HIS A 102 8.07 1.28 13.09
N ARG A 103 8.42 0.23 12.35
CA ARG A 103 8.71 0.31 10.91
C ARG A 103 7.61 -0.37 10.13
N LEU A 104 7.15 0.30 9.08
CA LEU A 104 6.11 -0.20 8.19
C LEU A 104 6.65 -0.25 6.77
N LEU A 105 6.99 -1.45 6.30
CA LEU A 105 7.34 -1.71 4.92
C LEU A 105 6.08 -2.13 4.14
N MET A 106 5.71 -1.35 3.13
CA MET A 106 4.63 -1.68 2.21
C MET A 106 5.20 -2.13 0.87
N LEU A 107 4.84 -3.33 0.44
CA LEU A 107 5.22 -3.91 -0.84
C LEU A 107 4.01 -3.82 -1.79
N ALA A 108 4.14 -3.03 -2.84
CA ALA A 108 3.11 -2.78 -3.84
C ALA A 108 1.71 -2.47 -3.26
N PRO A 109 1.57 -1.52 -2.30
CA PRO A 109 0.29 -1.27 -1.64
C PRO A 109 -0.71 -0.54 -2.53
N ALA A 110 -1.99 -0.92 -2.47
CA ALA A 110 -3.08 -0.23 -3.17
C ALA A 110 -3.59 1.01 -2.38
N ASN A 111 -2.69 1.91 -1.99
CA ASN A 111 -2.97 2.97 -1.01
C ASN A 111 -4.05 3.96 -1.44
N PHE A 112 -4.15 4.26 -2.73
CA PHE A 112 -5.20 5.07 -3.36
C PHE A 112 -5.98 4.28 -4.41
N GLY A 113 -6.07 2.96 -4.22
CA GLY A 113 -6.76 2.05 -5.12
C GLY A 113 -5.87 1.49 -6.25
N SER A 114 -6.53 0.69 -7.08
CA SER A 114 -5.98 -0.09 -8.18
C SER A 114 -6.92 -0.01 -9.39
N HIS A 115 -6.35 0.10 -10.59
CA HIS A 115 -7.10 0.12 -11.84
C HIS A 115 -7.76 -1.23 -12.16
N LEU A 116 -7.33 -2.30 -11.50
CA LEU A 116 -7.84 -3.65 -11.68
C LEU A 116 -9.33 -3.76 -11.34
N ALA A 117 -9.79 -2.95 -10.38
CA ALA A 117 -11.17 -2.97 -9.91
C ALA A 117 -12.18 -2.38 -10.91
N HIS A 118 -11.73 -1.54 -11.86
CA HIS A 118 -12.60 -0.98 -12.91
C HIS A 118 -12.75 -1.88 -14.14
N LYS A 119 -11.90 -2.90 -14.28
CA LYS A 119 -11.93 -3.82 -15.42
C LYS A 119 -12.96 -4.93 -15.11
N GLY A 120 -14.03 -5.02 -15.91
CA GLY A 120 -15.26 -5.79 -15.63
C GLY A 120 -15.09 -7.27 -15.25
N HIS A 121 -16.20 -7.93 -14.87
CA HIS A 121 -16.21 -9.27 -14.25
C HIS A 121 -15.31 -10.34 -14.90
N SER A 122 -15.20 -10.37 -16.23
CA SER A 122 -14.33 -11.32 -16.95
C SER A 122 -12.83 -11.12 -16.66
N PHE A 123 -12.42 -9.90 -16.32
CA PHE A 123 -11.06 -9.55 -15.98
C PHE A 123 -10.73 -9.83 -14.51
N ILE A 124 -11.62 -9.46 -13.60
CA ILE A 124 -11.57 -9.88 -12.19
C ILE A 124 -11.46 -11.42 -12.11
N GLY A 125 -12.22 -12.16 -12.93
CA GLY A 125 -12.13 -13.62 -12.99
C GLY A 125 -10.76 -14.16 -13.44
N ARG A 126 -10.05 -13.48 -14.35
CA ARG A 126 -8.69 -13.87 -14.79
C ARG A 126 -7.63 -13.59 -13.74
N VAL A 127 -7.77 -12.46 -13.04
CA VAL A 127 -6.95 -12.09 -11.90
C VAL A 127 -7.12 -13.11 -10.76
N VAL A 128 -8.35 -13.39 -10.37
CA VAL A 128 -8.70 -14.39 -9.34
C VAL A 128 -8.17 -15.78 -9.69
N LYS A 129 -8.18 -16.16 -10.97
CA LYS A 129 -7.56 -17.39 -11.46
C LYS A 129 -6.02 -17.38 -11.35
N GLY A 130 -5.39 -16.21 -11.49
CA GLY A 130 -3.96 -16.01 -11.24
C GLY A 130 -3.59 -16.05 -9.75
N PHE A 131 -4.49 -15.60 -8.88
CA PHE A 131 -4.36 -15.65 -7.41
C PHE A 131 -4.81 -16.98 -6.77
N LYS A 132 -5.02 -18.04 -7.57
CA LYS A 132 -5.41 -19.40 -7.12
C LYS A 132 -6.56 -19.42 -6.10
N SER A 133 -7.73 -18.89 -6.47
CA SER A 133 -8.95 -19.05 -5.67
C SER A 133 -9.58 -20.43 -5.85
N ASP A 134 -9.89 -21.10 -4.74
CA ASP A 134 -10.60 -22.38 -4.69
C ASP A 134 -12.14 -22.23 -4.64
N LYS A 135 -12.69 -21.01 -4.59
CA LYS A 135 -14.14 -20.77 -4.48
C LYS A 135 -14.74 -20.25 -5.80
N PRO A 136 -15.50 -21.06 -6.55
CA PRO A 136 -16.21 -20.58 -7.72
C PRO A 136 -17.33 -19.60 -7.29
N PHE A 137 -17.47 -18.48 -8.03
CA PHE A 137 -18.53 -17.46 -7.93
C PHE A 137 -18.49 -16.42 -6.81
N GLN A 138 -17.56 -16.48 -5.84
CA GLN A 138 -17.36 -15.37 -4.89
C GLN A 138 -16.04 -14.65 -5.21
N THR A 139 -16.12 -13.34 -5.47
CA THR A 139 -14.98 -12.55 -5.98
C THR A 139 -14.55 -11.45 -5.01
N GLY A 140 -15.15 -11.37 -3.82
CA GLY A 140 -14.92 -10.28 -2.87
C GLY A 140 -15.33 -8.92 -3.46
N LEU A 141 -16.42 -8.87 -4.24
CA LEU A 141 -16.81 -7.70 -5.05
C LEU A 141 -16.85 -6.39 -4.25
N ARG A 142 -17.28 -6.44 -2.98
CA ARG A 142 -17.30 -5.26 -2.11
C ARG A 142 -15.90 -4.75 -1.76
N LEU A 143 -14.95 -5.65 -1.50
CA LEU A 143 -13.56 -5.27 -1.28
C LEU A 143 -12.96 -4.72 -2.57
N LEU A 144 -13.23 -5.34 -3.72
CA LEU A 144 -12.79 -4.83 -5.03
C LEU A 144 -13.32 -3.41 -5.30
N LYS A 145 -14.60 -3.14 -5.02
CA LYS A 145 -15.17 -1.78 -5.08
C LYS A 145 -14.45 -0.78 -4.18
N GLY A 146 -14.04 -1.21 -2.97
CA GLY A 146 -13.23 -0.36 -2.10
C GLY A 146 -11.79 -0.18 -2.57
N LEU A 147 -11.30 -1.02 -3.49
CA LEU A 147 -10.01 -0.85 -4.17
C LEU A 147 -10.10 -0.07 -5.47
N GLU A 148 -11.30 0.29 -5.94
CA GLU A 148 -11.45 1.18 -7.09
C GLU A 148 -10.70 2.49 -6.85
N LEU A 149 -10.16 3.04 -7.94
CA LEU A 149 -9.56 4.36 -7.89
C LEU A 149 -10.64 5.35 -7.47
N ALA A 150 -10.28 6.27 -6.58
CA ALA A 150 -11.21 7.22 -5.98
C ALA A 150 -12.34 6.60 -5.13
N SER A 151 -12.20 5.35 -4.68
CA SER A 151 -13.22 4.75 -3.82
C SER A 151 -13.48 5.61 -2.56
N PRO A 152 -14.73 5.70 -2.07
CA PRO A 152 -15.02 6.42 -0.83
C PRO A 152 -14.18 5.95 0.35
N TYR A 153 -13.85 4.66 0.40
CA TYR A 153 -13.04 4.05 1.44
C TYR A 153 -11.59 4.59 1.44
N THR A 154 -10.89 4.52 0.30
CA THR A 154 -9.50 5.00 0.21
C THR A 154 -9.41 6.51 0.44
N TRP A 155 -10.39 7.26 -0.05
CA TRP A 155 -10.53 8.70 0.17
C TRP A 155 -10.69 9.03 1.66
N GLN A 156 -11.65 8.41 2.34
CA GLN A 156 -11.91 8.65 3.76
C GLN A 156 -10.73 8.23 4.64
N LEU A 157 -10.09 7.10 4.32
CA LEU A 157 -8.88 6.68 5.03
C LEU A 157 -7.77 7.71 4.88
N ALA A 158 -7.49 8.20 3.67
CA ALA A 158 -6.50 9.25 3.45
C ALA A 158 -6.83 10.56 4.19
N LEU A 159 -8.10 10.94 4.26
CA LEU A 159 -8.52 12.10 5.04
C LEU A 159 -8.20 11.95 6.54
N ARG A 160 -8.32 10.73 7.08
CA ARG A 160 -8.02 10.44 8.48
C ARG A 160 -6.50 10.36 8.74
N ASP A 161 -5.78 9.54 7.98
CA ASP A 161 -4.38 9.19 8.32
C ASP A 161 -3.30 10.02 7.60
N ARG A 162 -3.66 10.68 6.48
CA ARG A 162 -2.76 11.59 5.75
C ARG A 162 -3.11 13.06 5.94
N PHE A 163 -4.39 13.40 6.12
CA PHE A 163 -4.83 14.80 6.27
C PHE A 163 -5.51 15.12 7.61
N GLY A 164 -5.45 14.18 8.57
CA GLY A 164 -5.93 14.41 9.93
C GLY A 164 -5.17 15.50 10.68
N SER A 165 -5.52 15.70 11.95
CA SER A 165 -4.90 16.70 12.82
C SER A 165 -3.51 16.30 13.35
N ALA A 166 -3.18 15.01 13.31
CA ALA A 166 -1.91 14.48 13.79
C ALA A 166 -1.33 13.45 12.80
N ASN A 167 -0.02 13.53 12.56
CA ASN A 167 0.66 12.71 11.56
C ASN A 167 1.02 11.33 12.14
N ARG A 168 0.79 10.24 11.41
CA ARG A 168 1.23 8.91 11.88
C ARG A 168 2.63 8.54 11.38
N PHE A 169 2.99 9.02 10.19
CA PHE A 169 4.20 8.61 9.48
C PHE A 169 5.26 9.72 9.54
N GLU A 170 6.11 9.66 10.56
CA GLU A 170 7.22 10.59 10.80
C GLU A 170 8.21 10.01 11.84
N PRO A 171 9.44 10.55 11.94
CA PRO A 171 10.37 10.21 13.01
C PRO A 171 9.73 10.36 14.39
N GLY A 172 9.99 9.41 15.28
CA GLY A 172 9.36 9.33 16.60
C GLY A 172 8.05 8.54 16.62
N ARG A 173 7.42 8.30 15.46
CA ARG A 173 6.19 7.52 15.29
C ARG A 173 6.44 6.30 14.38
N VAL A 174 5.67 6.14 13.30
CA VAL A 174 5.80 5.02 12.36
C VAL A 174 6.71 5.42 11.19
N LEU A 175 7.82 4.70 11.00
CA LEU A 175 8.73 4.88 9.88
C LEU A 175 8.24 4.06 8.68
N CYS A 176 7.54 4.71 7.75
CA CYS A 176 6.92 4.04 6.62
C CYS A 176 7.77 4.09 5.34
N THR A 177 8.03 2.93 4.74
CA THR A 177 8.66 2.79 3.42
C THR A 177 7.70 2.05 2.48
N VAL A 178 7.49 2.60 1.28
CA VAL A 178 6.70 2.03 0.21
C VAL A 178 7.62 1.64 -0.94
N LEU A 179 7.58 0.36 -1.32
CA LEU A 179 8.25 -0.16 -2.51
C LEU A 179 7.20 -0.63 -3.52
N VAL A 180 7.31 -0.25 -4.79
CA VAL A 180 6.35 -0.65 -5.85
C VAL A 180 7.08 -0.96 -7.15
N GLY A 181 6.57 -1.90 -7.94
CA GLY A 181 7.10 -2.15 -9.28
C GLY A 181 6.72 -1.07 -10.30
N ASN A 182 7.28 -1.15 -11.50
CA ASN A 182 6.96 -0.28 -12.64
C ASN A 182 6.78 -1.02 -13.96
N VAL A 183 6.72 -2.36 -13.95
CA VAL A 183 6.39 -3.13 -15.15
C VAL A 183 5.20 -4.04 -14.89
N GLY A 184 4.40 -4.25 -15.92
CA GLY A 184 3.28 -5.16 -15.85
C GLY A 184 3.66 -6.64 -15.91
N TYR A 185 2.65 -7.50 -15.94
CA TYR A 185 2.84 -8.93 -16.13
C TYR A 185 3.15 -9.27 -17.59
N SER A 186 3.86 -10.38 -17.82
CA SER A 186 4.13 -10.92 -19.16
C SER A 186 3.11 -11.98 -19.59
N GLY A 187 3.04 -12.29 -20.89
CA GLY A 187 2.23 -13.38 -21.43
C GLY A 187 0.73 -13.05 -21.44
N ILE A 188 -0.13 -14.04 -21.19
CA ILE A 188 -1.60 -13.87 -21.25
C ILE A 188 -2.08 -12.81 -20.23
N ALA A 189 -1.36 -12.65 -19.12
CA ALA A 189 -1.67 -11.64 -18.11
C ALA A 189 -1.33 -10.21 -18.54
N ALA A 190 -0.54 -10.00 -19.60
CA ALA A 190 -0.15 -8.66 -20.07
C ALA A 190 -1.34 -7.80 -20.54
N ALA A 191 -2.44 -8.43 -20.97
CA ALA A 191 -3.68 -7.72 -21.32
C ALA A 191 -4.30 -6.94 -20.13
N ALA A 192 -3.80 -7.18 -18.91
CA ALA A 192 -4.16 -6.48 -17.69
C ALA A 192 -3.40 -5.19 -17.45
N ASN A 193 -2.27 -5.01 -18.13
CA ASN A 193 -1.34 -3.95 -17.79
C ASN A 193 -1.94 -2.58 -18.12
N GLU A 194 -1.45 -1.60 -17.38
CA GLU A 194 -1.65 -0.19 -17.61
C GLU A 194 -0.28 0.47 -17.45
N ASP A 195 0.02 1.45 -18.30
CA ASP A 195 1.27 2.20 -18.21
C ASP A 195 1.41 2.87 -16.83
N GLY A 196 2.64 2.93 -16.32
CA GLY A 196 2.91 3.50 -14.99
C GLY A 196 2.43 2.61 -13.84
N SER A 197 2.17 1.34 -14.08
CA SER A 197 1.75 0.38 -13.06
C SER A 197 2.67 -0.82 -12.95
N ASP A 198 2.61 -1.51 -11.81
CA ASP A 198 3.26 -2.80 -11.60
C ASP A 198 2.44 -3.99 -12.18
N GLY A 199 1.45 -3.69 -13.04
CA GLY A 199 0.46 -4.64 -13.56
C GLY A 199 -0.79 -4.78 -12.69
N THR A 200 -0.83 -4.19 -11.49
CA THR A 200 -2.02 -4.16 -10.62
C THR A 200 -2.26 -2.77 -10.02
N VAL A 201 -1.23 -2.12 -9.50
CA VAL A 201 -1.29 -0.83 -8.82
C VAL A 201 -0.46 0.18 -9.60
N ARG A 202 -0.99 1.39 -9.80
CA ARG A 202 -0.22 2.49 -10.38
C ARG A 202 0.86 2.91 -9.39
N ALA A 203 2.09 3.14 -9.84
CA ALA A 203 3.16 3.60 -8.94
C ALA A 203 2.75 4.86 -8.17
N SER A 204 2.02 5.76 -8.84
CA SER A 204 1.45 6.99 -8.25
C SER A 204 0.36 6.75 -7.21
N THR A 205 -0.41 5.66 -7.28
CA THR A 205 -1.45 5.32 -6.28
C THR A 205 -0.90 4.50 -5.11
N ALA A 206 0.30 3.94 -5.23
CA ALA A 206 1.02 3.34 -4.11
C ALA A 206 1.68 4.40 -3.20
N ASN A 207 2.14 5.52 -3.75
CA ASN A 207 2.86 6.57 -3.02
C ASN A 207 1.96 7.34 -2.03
N LEU A 208 2.23 7.23 -0.72
CA LEU A 208 1.48 7.93 0.35
C LEU A 208 1.76 9.43 0.48
N ASN A 209 2.80 9.93 -0.20
CA ASN A 209 3.11 11.36 -0.25
C ASN A 209 2.20 12.01 -1.29
N CYS A 210 1.09 12.60 -0.85
CA CYS A 210 0.08 13.18 -1.72
C CYS A 210 -0.25 14.62 -1.35
N ALA A 211 -1.13 15.24 -2.12
CA ALA A 211 -1.62 16.59 -1.88
C ALA A 211 -3.12 16.67 -2.09
N ARG A 212 -3.76 17.60 -1.38
CA ARG A 212 -5.18 17.91 -1.50
C ARG A 212 -5.34 19.41 -1.69
N LEU A 213 -6.31 19.78 -2.52
CA LEU A 213 -6.88 21.12 -2.57
C LEU A 213 -8.42 21.00 -2.53
N SER A 214 -9.08 22.07 -2.12
CA SER A 214 -10.53 22.20 -2.14
C SER A 214 -10.89 23.43 -2.95
N ILE A 215 -11.94 23.31 -3.76
CA ILE A 215 -12.50 24.40 -4.56
C ILE A 215 -13.95 24.55 -4.12
N ASP A 216 -14.30 25.72 -3.59
CA ASP A 216 -15.62 26.03 -3.09
C ASP A 216 -16.38 26.91 -4.08
N PHE A 217 -17.44 26.34 -4.66
CA PHE A 217 -18.33 26.98 -5.63
C PHE A 217 -19.62 27.52 -4.99
N SER A 218 -19.80 27.37 -3.67
CA SER A 218 -21.08 27.63 -2.99
C SER A 218 -21.47 29.10 -2.92
N SER A 219 -20.47 30.00 -2.91
CA SER A 219 -20.70 31.45 -2.80
C SER A 219 -20.84 32.13 -4.17
N ASP A 220 -19.94 31.82 -5.10
CA ASP A 220 -19.97 32.30 -6.49
C ASP A 220 -19.44 31.19 -7.43
N PRO A 221 -20.31 30.50 -8.18
CA PRO A 221 -19.90 29.44 -9.09
C PRO A 221 -18.96 29.88 -10.22
N LEU A 222 -18.96 31.17 -10.58
CA LEU A 222 -18.09 31.71 -11.63
C LEU A 222 -16.74 32.20 -11.07
N ASN A 223 -16.66 32.45 -9.75
CA ASN A 223 -15.44 32.86 -9.06
C ASN A 223 -15.22 32.00 -7.79
N PRO A 224 -14.93 30.70 -7.93
CA PRO A 224 -14.82 29.81 -6.79
C PRO A 224 -13.60 30.12 -5.91
N VAL A 225 -13.74 29.85 -4.62
CA VAL A 225 -12.64 29.98 -3.65
C VAL A 225 -11.77 28.73 -3.69
N VAL A 226 -10.53 28.88 -4.13
CA VAL A 226 -9.54 27.79 -4.17
C VAL A 226 -8.68 27.83 -2.92
N SER A 227 -8.67 26.74 -2.16
CA SER A 227 -7.78 26.60 -1.00
C SER A 227 -6.32 26.45 -1.44
N ALA A 228 -5.38 26.84 -0.59
CA ALA A 228 -3.98 26.48 -0.78
C ALA A 228 -3.82 24.94 -0.88
N VAL A 229 -2.85 24.49 -1.67
CA VAL A 229 -2.50 23.07 -1.78
C VAL A 229 -1.91 22.62 -0.44
N ARG A 230 -2.57 21.65 0.20
CA ARG A 230 -2.11 21.03 1.44
C ARG A 230 -1.41 19.71 1.11
N ARG A 231 -0.14 19.56 1.49
CA ARG A 231 0.58 18.28 1.44
C ARG A 231 0.10 17.35 2.56
N SER A 232 0.17 16.04 2.33
CA SER A 232 -0.06 15.04 3.36
C SER A 232 0.85 15.26 4.56
N GLY A 233 0.37 14.96 5.75
CA GLY A 233 1.11 15.10 7.00
C GLY A 233 2.23 14.06 7.14
N GLY A 234 3.42 14.52 7.54
CA GLY A 234 4.61 13.68 7.60
C GLY A 234 5.07 13.15 6.23
N ARG A 235 6.17 12.41 6.21
CA ARG A 235 6.80 11.89 4.98
C ARG A 235 6.95 10.39 5.05
N THR A 236 6.77 9.72 3.92
CA THR A 236 7.07 8.29 3.75
C THR A 236 8.17 8.12 2.72
N ALA A 237 9.08 7.16 2.91
CA ALA A 237 10.03 6.80 1.87
C ALA A 237 9.28 6.08 0.74
N PHE A 238 9.47 6.48 -0.51
CA PHE A 238 8.82 5.88 -1.68
C PHE A 238 9.86 5.53 -2.73
N ARG A 239 9.88 4.27 -3.17
CA ARG A 239 10.87 3.76 -4.12
C ARG A 239 10.23 2.84 -5.16
N ILE A 240 10.46 3.15 -6.44
CA ILE A 240 10.14 2.24 -7.56
C ILE A 240 11.21 1.15 -7.68
N LEU A 241 10.83 -0.12 -7.66
CA LEU A 241 11.70 -1.25 -7.99
C LEU A 241 11.68 -1.44 -9.51
N ASP A 242 12.77 -1.08 -10.18
CA ASP A 242 12.80 -1.04 -11.64
C ASP A 242 12.80 -2.45 -12.25
N GLY A 243 11.90 -2.70 -13.20
CA GLY A 243 11.72 -4.00 -13.84
C GLY A 243 10.92 -5.01 -13.01
N ASP A 244 10.44 -4.62 -11.84
CA ASP A 244 9.56 -5.42 -11.01
C ASP A 244 8.08 -5.22 -11.33
N ASN A 245 7.31 -6.30 -11.24
CA ASN A 245 5.86 -6.28 -11.24
C ASN A 245 5.31 -6.46 -9.82
N HIS A 246 3.99 -6.45 -9.69
CA HIS A 246 3.30 -6.54 -8.40
C HIS A 246 3.75 -7.75 -7.56
N SER A 247 3.98 -8.90 -8.21
CA SER A 247 4.39 -10.14 -7.54
C SER A 247 5.87 -10.11 -7.14
N THR A 248 6.77 -9.72 -8.05
CA THR A 248 8.21 -9.76 -7.80
C THR A 248 8.63 -8.71 -6.77
N ALA A 249 8.00 -7.53 -6.78
CA ALA A 249 8.15 -6.50 -5.74
C ALA A 249 7.78 -7.03 -4.34
N ALA A 250 6.86 -7.99 -4.26
CA ALA A 250 6.42 -8.64 -3.03
C ALA A 250 7.28 -9.84 -2.60
N MET A 251 8.47 -10.02 -3.19
CA MET A 251 9.34 -11.18 -2.99
C MET A 251 8.74 -12.52 -3.46
N LYS A 252 7.74 -12.49 -4.35
CA LYS A 252 7.21 -13.68 -5.04
C LYS A 252 7.94 -13.89 -6.37
N ASP A 253 7.68 -15.00 -7.05
CA ASP A 253 8.19 -15.26 -8.41
C ASP A 253 9.71 -15.06 -8.58
N ARG A 254 10.50 -15.58 -7.61
CA ARG A 254 11.97 -15.44 -7.46
C ARG A 254 12.47 -14.13 -6.85
N GLY A 255 11.54 -13.24 -6.50
CA GLY A 255 11.78 -12.00 -5.79
C GLY A 255 12.12 -10.82 -6.70
N PRO A 256 12.55 -9.68 -6.11
CA PRO A 256 12.79 -8.46 -6.85
C PRO A 256 13.81 -8.66 -7.97
N LYS A 257 13.49 -8.15 -9.15
CA LYS A 257 14.41 -8.05 -10.28
C LYS A 257 15.32 -6.84 -10.15
N ASP A 258 14.86 -5.77 -9.51
CA ASP A 258 15.70 -4.65 -9.13
C ASP A 258 16.83 -5.19 -8.22
N SER A 259 18.08 -4.94 -8.63
CA SER A 259 19.27 -5.40 -7.92
C SER A 259 19.33 -4.90 -6.47
N ASP A 260 18.69 -3.78 -6.17
CA ASP A 260 18.61 -3.20 -4.84
C ASP A 260 17.40 -3.68 -4.04
N GLY A 261 16.43 -4.39 -4.63
CA GLY A 261 15.15 -4.68 -3.98
C GLY A 261 15.29 -5.38 -2.62
N ARG A 262 16.17 -6.38 -2.50
CA ARG A 262 16.48 -7.03 -1.23
C ARG A 262 17.12 -6.07 -0.23
N ARG A 263 18.11 -5.28 -0.67
CA ARG A 263 18.80 -4.27 0.15
C ARG A 263 17.81 -3.23 0.68
N LEU A 264 16.86 -2.81 -0.15
CA LEU A 264 15.80 -1.85 0.20
C LEU A 264 14.85 -2.41 1.26
N ILE A 265 14.40 -3.66 1.11
CA ILE A 265 13.59 -4.36 2.13
C ILE A 265 14.34 -4.37 3.47
N ALA A 266 15.61 -4.75 3.47
CA ALA A 266 16.41 -4.80 4.67
C ALA A 266 16.69 -3.41 5.27
N GLY A 267 16.89 -2.40 4.42
CA GLY A 267 17.05 -1.00 4.82
C GLY A 267 15.80 -0.45 5.50
N ALA A 268 14.62 -0.69 4.92
CA ALA A 268 13.33 -0.30 5.49
C ALA A 268 13.09 -0.90 6.90
N LEU A 269 13.60 -2.10 7.16
CA LEU A 269 13.50 -2.76 8.47
C LEU A 269 14.62 -2.36 9.46
N ARG A 270 15.63 -1.62 9.00
CA ARG A 270 16.75 -1.15 9.84
C ARG A 270 16.77 0.36 10.08
N VAL A 271 16.08 1.14 9.24
CA VAL A 271 16.08 2.61 9.33
C VAL A 271 15.71 3.09 10.73
N THR A 272 16.35 4.16 11.17
CA THR A 272 16.15 4.76 12.50
C THR A 272 15.53 6.13 12.35
N ASP A 273 14.97 6.70 13.43
CA ASP A 273 14.41 8.05 13.41
C ASP A 273 15.39 9.07 12.84
N ALA A 274 16.65 9.04 13.30
CA ALA A 274 17.68 9.98 12.89
C ALA A 274 18.09 9.84 11.42
N ALA A 275 17.92 8.65 10.83
CA ALA A 275 18.29 8.38 9.44
C ALA A 275 17.11 8.44 8.47
N PHE A 276 15.88 8.61 8.97
CA PHE A 276 14.67 8.41 8.17
C PHE A 276 14.48 9.47 7.09
N ASP A 277 14.82 10.73 7.35
CA ASP A 277 14.71 11.79 6.34
C ASP A 277 15.69 11.56 5.19
N ALA A 278 16.96 11.24 5.50
CA ALA A 278 17.95 10.88 4.50
C ALA A 278 17.57 9.61 3.71
N TRP A 279 16.91 8.65 4.37
CA TRP A 279 16.34 7.48 3.70
C TRP A 279 15.23 7.86 2.72
N CYS A 280 14.34 8.78 3.10
CA CYS A 280 13.31 9.30 2.21
C CYS A 280 13.92 10.01 0.99
N ASP A 281 14.93 10.86 1.19
CA ASP A 281 15.64 11.57 0.12
C ASP A 281 16.30 10.61 -0.87
N ALA A 282 16.99 9.58 -0.36
CA ALA A 282 17.62 8.57 -1.21
C ALA A 282 16.58 7.78 -2.03
N CYS A 283 15.46 7.40 -1.42
CA CYS A 283 14.38 6.70 -2.14
C CYS A 283 13.73 7.57 -3.21
N GLU A 284 13.48 8.84 -2.92
CA GLU A 284 12.90 9.81 -3.86
C GLU A 284 13.85 10.12 -5.02
N GLY A 285 15.13 10.38 -4.73
CA GLY A 285 16.14 10.68 -5.75
C GLY A 285 16.29 9.56 -6.78
N GLU A 286 16.38 8.31 -6.33
CA GLU A 286 16.46 7.15 -7.24
C GLU A 286 15.16 6.92 -8.02
N THR A 287 14.00 7.20 -7.41
CA THR A 287 12.71 7.11 -8.11
C THR A 287 12.63 8.12 -9.24
N LEU A 288 13.02 9.37 -8.99
CA LEU A 288 13.09 10.42 -10.01
C LEU A 288 14.09 10.06 -11.11
N ALA A 289 15.24 9.47 -10.75
CA ALA A 289 16.23 9.02 -11.73
C ALA A 289 15.68 7.91 -12.64
N ILE A 290 14.90 6.96 -12.11
CA ILE A 290 14.25 5.91 -12.90
C ILE A 290 13.22 6.49 -13.86
N THR A 291 12.32 7.34 -13.38
CA THR A 291 11.27 7.92 -14.22
C THR A 291 11.86 8.84 -15.29
N ALA A 292 12.90 9.62 -14.96
CA ALA A 292 13.59 10.47 -15.93
C ALA A 292 14.32 9.65 -17.02
N ARG A 293 14.92 8.51 -16.68
CA ARG A 293 15.50 7.59 -17.68
C ARG A 293 14.44 7.01 -18.61
N ALA A 294 13.29 6.60 -18.05
CA ALA A 294 12.18 6.10 -18.86
C ALA A 294 11.63 7.18 -19.81
N GLU A 295 11.50 8.43 -19.35
CA GLU A 295 11.09 9.57 -20.18
C GLU A 295 12.08 9.82 -21.33
N GLN A 296 13.39 9.75 -21.06
CA GLN A 296 14.41 9.89 -22.10
C GLN A 296 14.39 8.76 -23.13
N GLN A 297 13.87 7.59 -22.75
CA GLN A 297 13.77 6.39 -23.58
C GLN A 297 12.42 6.26 -24.28
N ASP A 298 11.48 7.18 -24.04
CA ASP A 298 10.07 7.08 -24.49
C ASP A 298 9.40 5.76 -24.04
N ASP A 299 9.81 5.23 -22.88
CA ASP A 299 9.25 4.01 -22.30
C ASP A 299 7.99 4.35 -21.49
N HIS A 300 6.87 4.46 -22.19
CA HIS A 300 5.57 4.78 -21.60
C HIS A 300 5.20 3.85 -20.44
N GLU A 301 5.64 2.58 -20.41
CA GLU A 301 5.31 1.69 -19.29
C GLU A 301 5.91 2.21 -17.96
N ARG A 302 7.05 2.90 -18.02
CA ARG A 302 7.89 3.23 -16.85
C ARG A 302 8.03 4.73 -16.55
N VAL A 303 7.46 5.62 -17.38
CA VAL A 303 7.51 7.07 -17.11
C VAL A 303 6.81 7.45 -15.81
N GLY A 304 7.07 8.68 -15.33
CA GLY A 304 6.38 9.22 -14.17
C GLY A 304 4.92 9.56 -14.48
N TYR A 305 3.98 9.02 -13.70
CA TYR A 305 2.56 9.35 -13.80
C TYR A 305 2.08 10.14 -12.58
N GLN A 306 1.13 11.04 -12.80
CA GLN A 306 0.34 11.66 -11.75
C GLN A 306 -1.08 11.07 -11.73
N ASN A 307 -1.56 10.67 -10.55
CA ASN A 307 -2.95 10.28 -10.35
C ASN A 307 -3.72 11.43 -9.70
N THR A 308 -4.71 11.99 -10.40
CA THR A 308 -5.58 13.06 -9.88
C THR A 308 -6.99 12.51 -9.67
N VAL A 309 -7.50 12.64 -8.45
CA VAL A 309 -8.86 12.23 -8.09
C VAL A 309 -9.65 13.47 -7.70
N VAL A 310 -10.84 13.61 -8.27
CA VAL A 310 -11.78 14.70 -7.98
C VAL A 310 -13.02 14.09 -7.32
N ARG A 311 -13.41 14.66 -6.17
CA ARG A 311 -14.69 14.37 -5.52
C ARG A 311 -15.47 15.66 -5.44
N VAL A 312 -16.67 15.64 -6.01
CA VAL A 312 -17.61 16.75 -5.95
C VAL A 312 -18.60 16.47 -4.82
N VAL A 313 -18.98 17.50 -4.08
CA VAL A 313 -20.01 17.42 -3.05
C VAL A 313 -21.04 18.50 -3.36
N ASP A 314 -22.32 18.13 -3.38
CA ASP A 314 -23.40 19.09 -3.59
C ASP A 314 -23.81 19.81 -2.30
N ASP A 315 -24.78 20.72 -2.42
CA ASP A 315 -25.34 21.49 -1.32
C ASP A 315 -26.11 20.64 -0.29
N ALA A 316 -26.52 19.42 -0.68
CA ALA A 316 -27.11 18.43 0.21
C ALA A 316 -26.07 17.54 0.91
N GLY A 317 -24.77 17.73 0.63
CA GLY A 317 -23.68 16.94 1.18
C GLY A 317 -23.54 15.55 0.53
N ALA A 318 -24.24 15.29 -0.57
CA ALA A 318 -24.09 14.07 -1.35
C ALA A 318 -22.86 14.18 -2.26
N SER A 319 -22.20 13.05 -2.47
CA SER A 319 -20.92 12.96 -3.19
C SER A 319 -20.86 11.76 -4.13
#